data_AF-A0A5E5P7B9-F1
#
_entry.id   AF-A0A5E5P7B9-F1
#
_cell.length_a   1.000
_cell.length_b   1.000
_cell.length_c   1.000
_cell.angle_alpha   90.00
_cell.angle_beta   90.00
_cell.angle_gamma   90.00
#
_symmetry.space_group_name_H-M   'P 1'
#
loop_
_entity.id
_entity.type
_entity.pdbx_description
1 polymer ?
#
loop_
_entity_poly.entity_id
_entity_poly.type
_entity_poly.pdbx_seq_one_letter_code
_entity_poly.pdbx_strand_id
1 'polypeptide(L)'
;MRLRSTSYAIATVLQVVGALMFVAALFLGSARAFGADTSVPHAATRYRADLIRISREAWGIDAPVAVFAAQIHQESGWNPAAISRVGAQGMAQFMPATARWWCELNKLSPAECQPSNPVWAMRALVGYDRWLYQRVRGASEFDRFWAALRAYNGGLGHWQQEAATVRPSIERAIVDGACGSARRNRVHCAENLGYPQRIINVLQPRYFTWGRGVKT
;
A
#
# COMPACT_ATOMS: atom_id res chain seq x y z
N MET A 1 -56.92 -2.67 45.50
CA MET A 1 -56.76 -2.33 44.06
C MET A 1 -55.34 -1.84 43.81
N ARG A 2 -54.33 -2.74 43.76
CA ARG A 2 -52.90 -2.34 43.56
C ARG A 2 -51.98 -3.50 43.14
N LEU A 3 -52.48 -4.50 42.40
CA LEU A 3 -51.71 -5.68 41.97
C LEU A 3 -51.73 -5.94 40.46
N ARG A 4 -52.44 -5.14 39.66
CA ARG A 4 -52.50 -5.33 38.20
C ARG A 4 -51.47 -4.52 37.40
N SER A 5 -50.97 -3.38 37.90
CA SER A 5 -50.10 -2.51 37.08
C SER A 5 -48.65 -2.98 36.96
N THR A 6 -48.15 -3.77 37.91
CA THR A 6 -46.77 -4.31 37.90
C THR A 6 -46.59 -5.42 36.86
N SER A 7 -47.60 -6.27 36.66
CA SER A 7 -47.54 -7.36 35.66
C SER A 7 -47.50 -6.86 34.21
N TYR A 8 -48.21 -5.76 33.89
CA TYR A 8 -48.15 -5.15 32.56
C TYR A 8 -46.78 -4.50 32.30
N ALA A 9 -46.18 -3.82 33.28
CA ALA A 9 -44.88 -3.18 33.12
C ALA A 9 -43.76 -4.21 32.86
N ILE A 10 -43.79 -5.37 33.52
CA ILE A 10 -42.79 -6.44 33.33
C ILE A 10 -42.96 -7.11 31.96
N ALA A 11 -44.20 -7.34 31.51
CA ALA A 11 -44.48 -7.91 30.19
C ALA A 11 -44.00 -7.00 29.05
N THR A 12 -44.18 -5.67 29.16
CA THR A 12 -43.72 -4.71 28.16
C THR A 12 -42.19 -4.61 28.10
N VAL A 13 -41.50 -4.67 29.25
CA VAL A 13 -40.03 -4.66 29.29
C VAL A 13 -39.43 -5.93 28.67
N LEU A 14 -40.01 -7.11 28.91
CA LEU A 14 -39.57 -8.35 28.26
C LEU A 14 -39.80 -8.35 26.73
N GLN A 15 -40.89 -7.75 26.24
CA GLN A 15 -41.13 -7.62 24.79
C GLN A 15 -40.16 -6.65 24.11
N VAL A 16 -39.80 -5.55 24.78
CA VAL A 16 -38.81 -4.58 24.25
C VAL A 16 -37.39 -5.16 24.27
N VAL A 17 -37.00 -5.90 25.31
CA VAL A 17 -35.69 -6.57 25.39
C VAL A 17 -35.61 -7.71 24.36
N GLY A 18 -36.68 -8.49 24.17
CA GLY A 18 -36.75 -9.52 23.13
C GLY A 18 -36.65 -8.97 21.71
N ALA A 19 -37.29 -7.83 21.43
CA ALA A 19 -37.20 -7.14 20.14
C ALA A 19 -35.80 -6.55 19.88
N LEU A 20 -35.14 -5.99 20.91
CA LEU A 20 -33.77 -5.48 20.82
C LEU A 20 -32.73 -6.60 20.58
N MET A 21 -32.93 -7.77 21.20
CA MET A 21 -32.07 -8.95 21.00
C MET A 21 -32.27 -9.58 19.60
N PHE A 22 -33.49 -9.54 19.05
CA PHE A 22 -33.77 -10.03 17.70
C PHE A 22 -33.22 -9.09 16.60
N VAL A 23 -33.26 -7.78 16.82
CA VAL A 23 -32.61 -6.80 15.94
C VAL A 23 -31.08 -6.91 16.00
N ALA A 24 -30.49 -7.13 17.18
CA ALA A 24 -29.06 -7.40 17.30
C ALA A 24 -28.65 -8.69 16.56
N ALA A 25 -29.44 -9.77 16.65
CA ALA A 25 -29.19 -11.01 15.91
C ALA A 25 -29.28 -10.84 14.38
N LEU A 26 -30.14 -9.95 13.89
CA LEU A 26 -30.22 -9.58 12.47
C LEU A 26 -29.05 -8.70 12.01
N PHE A 27 -28.43 -7.91 12.89
CA PHE A 27 -27.18 -7.19 12.62
C PHE A 27 -25.92 -8.06 12.73
N LEU A 28 -25.94 -9.11 13.56
CA LEU A 28 -24.87 -10.11 13.67
C LEU A 28 -24.89 -11.14 12.53
N GLY A 29 -26.03 -11.36 11.87
CA GLY A 29 -26.17 -12.29 10.72
C GLY A 29 -25.72 -11.73 9.36
N SER A 30 -25.33 -10.46 9.29
CA SER A 30 -24.88 -9.79 8.06
C SER A 30 -23.39 -9.46 8.02
N ALA A 31 -22.60 -9.97 8.97
CA ALA A 31 -21.17 -10.15 8.74
C ALA A 31 -20.98 -11.30 7.74
N ARG A 32 -21.39 -11.08 6.48
CA ARG A 32 -20.80 -11.81 5.38
C ARG A 32 -19.30 -11.67 5.58
N ALA A 33 -18.63 -12.79 5.79
CA ALA A 33 -17.20 -12.86 5.56
C ALA A 33 -16.98 -12.28 4.16
N PHE A 34 -16.59 -11.00 4.10
CA PHE A 34 -15.95 -10.43 2.93
C PHE A 34 -14.66 -11.22 2.84
N GLY A 35 -14.71 -12.38 2.18
CA GLY A 35 -13.52 -13.00 1.66
C GLY A 35 -12.83 -11.90 0.88
N ALA A 36 -11.68 -11.45 1.38
CA ALA A 36 -10.91 -10.42 0.72
C ALA A 36 -10.71 -10.91 -0.71
N ASP A 37 -11.37 -10.27 -1.67
CA ASP A 37 -11.31 -10.66 -3.07
C ASP A 37 -9.83 -10.78 -3.44
N THR A 38 -9.36 -12.01 -3.64
CA THR A 38 -7.96 -12.30 -3.95
C THR A 38 -7.66 -12.11 -5.43
N SER A 39 -8.66 -11.72 -6.23
CA SER A 39 -8.50 -11.50 -7.65
C SER A 39 -7.73 -10.22 -7.94
N VAL A 40 -7.13 -10.20 -9.12
CA VAL A 40 -6.57 -9.00 -9.72
C VAL A 40 -7.74 -8.15 -10.26
N PRO A 41 -7.84 -6.85 -9.93
CA PRO A 41 -8.90 -6.00 -10.47
C PRO A 41 -8.95 -6.07 -11.99
N HIS A 42 -10.13 -6.20 -12.58
CA HIS A 42 -10.27 -6.34 -14.03
C HIS A 42 -9.60 -5.18 -14.81
N ALA A 43 -9.68 -3.96 -14.28
CA ALA A 43 -9.03 -2.78 -14.82
C ALA A 43 -7.49 -2.90 -14.92
N ALA A 44 -6.86 -3.76 -14.13
CA ALA A 44 -5.42 -3.98 -14.18
C ALA A 44 -4.99 -4.75 -15.44
N THR A 45 -5.83 -5.68 -15.93
CA THR A 45 -5.47 -6.64 -16.98
C THR A 45 -4.98 -5.96 -18.26
N ARG A 46 -5.56 -4.82 -18.64
CA ARG A 46 -5.14 -4.04 -19.82
C ARG A 46 -3.70 -3.49 -19.73
N TYR A 47 -3.14 -3.37 -18.53
CA TYR A 47 -1.81 -2.83 -18.29
C TYR A 47 -0.75 -3.92 -18.06
N ARG A 48 -1.16 -5.19 -17.99
CA ARG A 48 -0.27 -6.32 -17.67
C ARG A 48 0.95 -6.40 -18.58
N ALA A 49 0.72 -6.37 -19.89
CA ALA A 49 1.79 -6.51 -20.88
C ALA A 49 2.80 -5.35 -20.81
N ASP A 50 2.28 -4.12 -20.69
CA ASP A 50 3.13 -2.93 -20.53
C ASP A 50 3.93 -2.98 -19.25
N LEU A 51 3.31 -3.32 -18.11
CA LEU A 51 4.04 -3.41 -16.85
C LEU A 51 5.16 -4.45 -16.94
N ILE A 52 4.88 -5.66 -17.46
CA ILE A 52 5.90 -6.72 -17.62
C ILE A 52 7.07 -6.21 -18.47
N ARG A 53 6.80 -5.56 -19.60
CA ARG A 53 7.83 -5.03 -20.49
C ARG A 53 8.65 -3.93 -19.80
N ILE A 54 7.99 -2.94 -19.20
CA ILE A 54 8.62 -1.82 -18.48
C ILE A 54 9.47 -2.34 -17.32
N SER A 55 8.96 -3.29 -16.54
CA SER A 55 9.69 -3.92 -15.45
C SER A 55 10.97 -4.58 -15.94
N ARG A 56 10.91 -5.33 -17.04
CA ARG A 56 12.07 -6.02 -17.61
C ARG A 56 13.08 -5.06 -18.25
N GLU A 57 12.62 -4.00 -18.90
CA GLU A 57 13.49 -2.92 -19.42
C GLU A 57 14.32 -2.28 -18.29
N ALA A 58 13.70 -2.06 -17.12
CA ALA A 58 14.37 -1.38 -16.01
C ALA A 58 15.19 -2.32 -15.10
N TRP A 59 14.73 -3.55 -14.86
CA TRP A 59 15.29 -4.46 -13.86
C TRP A 59 15.87 -5.77 -14.42
N GLY A 60 15.75 -6.02 -15.73
CA GLY A 60 16.18 -7.27 -16.36
C GLY A 60 15.09 -8.34 -16.39
N ILE A 61 15.40 -9.51 -16.98
CA ILE A 61 14.42 -10.58 -17.22
C ILE A 61 13.73 -11.06 -15.93
N ASP A 62 14.46 -11.02 -14.83
CA ASP A 62 14.03 -11.38 -13.48
C ASP A 62 13.45 -10.18 -12.72
N ALA A 63 12.80 -9.23 -13.38
CA ALA A 63 12.14 -8.15 -12.66
C ALA A 63 11.03 -8.68 -11.72
N PRO A 64 10.88 -8.16 -10.49
CA PRO A 64 9.82 -8.59 -9.56
C PRO A 64 8.47 -7.93 -9.90
N VAL A 65 7.93 -8.27 -11.08
CA VAL A 65 6.69 -7.69 -11.64
C VAL A 65 5.54 -7.72 -10.65
N ALA A 66 5.42 -8.78 -9.85
CA ALA A 66 4.34 -8.91 -8.87
C ALA A 66 4.40 -7.82 -7.78
N VAL A 67 5.59 -7.34 -7.41
CA VAL A 67 5.76 -6.22 -6.46
C VAL A 67 5.22 -4.92 -7.06
N PHE A 68 5.65 -4.57 -8.28
CA PHE A 68 5.23 -3.33 -8.93
C PHE A 68 3.72 -3.31 -9.19
N ALA A 69 3.15 -4.44 -9.60
CA ALA A 69 1.72 -4.60 -9.80
C ALA A 69 0.94 -4.42 -8.49
N ALA A 70 1.46 -4.98 -7.39
CA ALA A 70 0.89 -4.82 -6.06
C ALA A 70 1.02 -3.39 -5.52
N GLN A 71 2.10 -2.69 -5.84
CA GLN A 71 2.29 -1.29 -5.47
C GLN A 71 1.31 -0.37 -6.22
N ILE A 72 1.14 -0.54 -7.54
CA ILE A 72 0.11 0.18 -8.31
C ILE A 72 -1.30 -0.10 -7.74
N HIS A 73 -1.57 -1.35 -7.35
CA HIS A 73 -2.81 -1.71 -6.67
C HIS A 73 -2.93 -0.93 -5.35
N GLN A 74 -1.89 -0.91 -4.52
CA GLN A 74 -1.86 -0.19 -3.25
C GLN A 74 -2.16 1.31 -3.44
N GLU A 75 -1.58 1.93 -4.46
CA GLU A 75 -1.66 3.38 -4.66
C GLU A 75 -3.04 3.82 -5.14
N SER A 76 -3.65 3.10 -6.07
CA SER A 76 -4.85 3.60 -6.76
C SER A 76 -5.88 2.54 -7.12
N GLY A 77 -5.61 1.27 -6.84
CA GLY A 77 -6.40 0.17 -7.41
C GLY A 77 -6.38 0.16 -8.94
N TRP A 78 -5.28 0.61 -9.56
CA TRP A 78 -5.11 0.76 -11.01
C TRP A 78 -5.92 1.89 -11.66
N ASN A 79 -6.30 2.92 -10.91
CA ASN A 79 -7.02 4.09 -11.45
C ASN A 79 -6.04 5.18 -11.94
N PRO A 80 -5.92 5.43 -13.27
CA PRO A 80 -5.03 6.47 -13.79
C PRO A 80 -5.53 7.90 -13.56
N ALA A 81 -6.80 8.08 -13.22
CA ALA A 81 -7.40 9.37 -12.88
C ALA A 81 -7.39 9.66 -11.36
N ALA A 82 -6.75 8.81 -10.55
CA ALA A 82 -6.72 8.98 -9.11
C ALA A 82 -6.01 10.29 -8.71
N ILE A 83 -6.66 11.08 -7.86
CA ILE A 83 -6.08 12.27 -7.23
C ILE A 83 -6.35 12.15 -5.72
N SER A 84 -5.30 12.14 -4.90
CA SER A 84 -5.46 12.12 -3.45
C SER A 84 -5.86 13.48 -2.89
N ARG A 85 -6.32 13.51 -1.64
CA ARG A 85 -6.63 14.76 -0.92
C ARG A 85 -5.43 15.70 -0.80
N VAL A 86 -4.21 15.16 -0.82
CA VAL A 86 -2.96 15.92 -0.75
C VAL A 86 -2.33 16.16 -2.13
N GLY A 87 -3.03 15.79 -3.21
CA GLY A 87 -2.64 16.11 -4.57
C GLY A 87 -1.71 15.09 -5.25
N ALA A 88 -1.56 13.88 -4.71
CA ALA A 88 -0.88 12.78 -5.38
C ALA A 88 -1.67 12.34 -6.62
N GLN A 89 -1.01 12.06 -7.74
CA GLN A 89 -1.67 11.89 -9.04
C GLN A 89 -1.38 10.55 -9.70
N GLY A 90 -2.40 10.04 -10.39
CA GLY A 90 -2.31 8.89 -11.27
C GLY A 90 -2.22 7.56 -10.56
N MET A 91 -2.05 6.49 -11.34
CA MET A 91 -2.13 5.12 -10.83
C MET A 91 -0.99 4.76 -9.85
N ALA A 92 0.10 5.54 -9.88
CA ALA A 92 1.25 5.40 -9.00
C ALA A 92 1.30 6.48 -7.90
N GLN A 93 0.30 7.38 -7.82
CA GLN A 93 0.18 8.42 -6.79
C GLN A 93 1.47 9.23 -6.55
N PHE A 94 2.11 9.68 -7.64
CA PHE A 94 3.24 10.59 -7.50
C PHE A 94 2.76 11.96 -6.99
N MET A 95 3.41 12.47 -5.95
CA MET A 95 3.28 13.87 -5.57
C MET A 95 3.83 14.77 -6.68
N PRO A 96 3.24 15.95 -6.97
CA PRO A 96 3.69 16.81 -8.06
C PRO A 96 5.17 17.21 -7.97
N ALA A 97 5.67 17.48 -6.75
CA ALA A 97 7.08 17.79 -6.54
C ALA A 97 7.99 16.59 -6.87
N THR A 98 7.61 15.37 -6.45
CA THR A 98 8.35 14.14 -6.73
C THR A 98 8.34 13.83 -8.23
N ALA A 99 7.21 14.03 -8.93
CA ALA A 99 7.12 13.83 -10.37
C ALA A 99 8.07 14.77 -11.14
N ARG A 100 8.10 16.06 -10.78
CA ARG A 100 9.03 17.04 -11.38
C ARG A 100 10.49 16.66 -11.14
N TRP A 101 10.85 16.38 -9.90
CA TRP A 101 12.21 15.94 -9.55
C TRP A 101 12.61 14.67 -10.31
N TRP A 102 11.71 13.68 -10.41
CA TRP A 102 11.98 12.45 -11.13
C TRP A 102 12.22 12.69 -12.62
N CYS A 103 11.41 13.56 -13.25
CA CYS A 103 11.62 13.96 -14.63
C CYS A 103 12.95 14.69 -14.84
N GLU A 104 13.28 15.68 -14.01
CA GLU A 104 14.52 16.44 -14.09
C GLU A 104 15.73 15.49 -13.99
N LEU A 105 15.69 14.55 -13.04
CA LEU A 105 16.71 13.51 -12.88
C LEU A 105 16.90 12.67 -14.15
N ASN A 106 15.80 12.38 -14.87
CA ASN A 106 15.80 11.59 -16.10
C ASN A 106 15.87 12.45 -17.38
N LYS A 107 16.14 13.76 -17.25
CA LYS A 107 16.25 14.72 -18.37
C LYS A 107 15.01 14.77 -19.27
N LEU A 108 13.83 14.59 -18.67
CA LEU A 108 12.55 14.76 -19.37
C LEU A 108 12.11 16.21 -19.30
N SER A 109 11.50 16.71 -20.37
CA SER A 109 10.86 18.02 -20.39
C SER A 109 9.61 18.04 -19.50
N PRO A 110 9.17 19.21 -19.01
CA PRO A 110 7.94 19.31 -18.23
C PRO A 110 6.69 18.75 -18.94
N ALA A 111 6.63 18.83 -20.27
CA ALA A 111 5.52 18.29 -21.05
C ALA A 111 5.47 16.75 -21.06
N GLU A 112 6.60 16.10 -20.86
CA GLU A 112 6.71 14.63 -20.75
C GLU A 112 6.36 14.13 -19.33
N CYS A 113 6.30 15.03 -18.34
CA CYS A 113 5.96 14.70 -16.95
C CYS A 113 4.46 14.54 -16.76
N GLN A 114 3.93 13.34 -17.04
CA GLN A 114 2.50 13.08 -17.06
C GLN A 114 2.10 12.01 -16.04
N PRO A 115 1.94 12.34 -14.74
CA PRO A 115 1.52 11.38 -13.71
C PRO A 115 0.21 10.64 -14.00
N SER A 116 -0.75 11.27 -14.69
CA SER A 116 -2.02 10.65 -15.09
C SER A 116 -1.92 9.75 -16.32
N ASN A 117 -0.80 9.77 -17.06
CA ASN A 117 -0.55 8.87 -18.18
C ASN A 117 -0.12 7.49 -17.64
N PRO A 118 -0.84 6.40 -17.91
CA PRO A 118 -0.53 5.09 -17.34
C PRO A 118 0.88 4.57 -17.68
N VAL A 119 1.34 4.78 -18.91
CA VAL A 119 2.66 4.32 -19.34
C VAL A 119 3.76 5.11 -18.65
N TRP A 120 3.60 6.43 -18.53
CA TRP A 120 4.52 7.26 -17.76
C TRP A 120 4.53 6.84 -16.29
N ALA A 121 3.37 6.65 -15.68
CA ALA A 121 3.25 6.27 -14.27
C ALA A 121 3.92 4.93 -13.97
N MET A 122 3.72 3.91 -14.82
CA MET A 122 4.39 2.62 -14.66
C MET A 122 5.91 2.73 -14.84
N ARG A 123 6.39 3.47 -15.85
CA ARG A 123 7.84 3.71 -16.04
C ARG A 123 8.45 4.45 -14.85
N ALA A 124 7.77 5.49 -14.37
CA ALA A 124 8.21 6.29 -13.23
C ALA A 124 8.24 5.47 -11.94
N LEU A 125 7.19 4.69 -11.64
CA LEU A 125 7.14 3.82 -10.45
C LEU A 125 8.28 2.81 -10.47
N VAL A 126 8.38 2.01 -11.54
CA VAL A 126 9.40 0.95 -11.67
C VAL A 126 10.82 1.54 -11.61
N GLY A 127 11.04 2.68 -12.28
CA GLY A 127 12.33 3.36 -12.28
C GLY A 127 12.67 3.97 -10.92
N TYR A 128 11.70 4.59 -10.25
CA TYR A 128 11.90 5.20 -8.94
C TYR A 128 12.16 4.14 -7.86
N ASP A 129 11.43 3.02 -7.89
CA ASP A 129 11.73 1.87 -7.02
C ASP A 129 13.15 1.38 -7.22
N ARG A 130 13.66 1.32 -8.46
CA ARG A 130 15.05 0.93 -8.74
C ARG A 130 16.04 1.92 -8.14
N TRP A 131 15.77 3.20 -8.31
CA TRP A 131 16.60 4.28 -7.77
C TRP A 131 16.66 4.22 -6.24
N LEU A 132 15.53 3.94 -5.58
CA LEU A 132 15.42 3.76 -4.12
C LEU A 132 16.12 2.49 -3.67
N TYR A 133 15.86 1.36 -4.33
CA TYR A 133 16.48 0.06 -4.04
C TYR A 133 18.01 0.14 -4.04
N GLN A 134 18.59 0.87 -5.00
CA GLN A 134 20.04 1.11 -5.07
C GLN A 134 20.60 1.91 -3.88
N ARG A 135 19.77 2.66 -3.15
CA ARG A 135 20.17 3.60 -2.08
C ARG A 135 19.77 3.17 -0.68
N VAL A 136 19.09 2.03 -0.57
CA VAL A 136 18.76 1.37 0.69
C VAL A 136 19.55 0.07 0.86
N ARG A 137 19.54 -0.47 2.07
CA ARG A 137 20.19 -1.73 2.45
C ARG A 137 19.15 -2.67 3.05
N GLY A 138 19.38 -3.97 2.92
CA GLY A 138 18.61 -5.03 3.55
C GLY A 138 19.41 -6.33 3.53
N ALA A 139 19.10 -7.26 4.44
CA ALA A 139 19.80 -8.54 4.56
C ALA A 139 19.48 -9.51 3.41
N SER A 140 18.33 -9.32 2.75
CA SER A 140 17.84 -10.10 1.62
C SER A 140 17.24 -9.20 0.52
N GLU A 141 16.90 -9.76 -0.64
CA GLU A 141 16.12 -9.04 -1.65
C GLU A 141 14.78 -8.55 -1.07
N PHE A 142 14.11 -9.41 -0.29
CA PHE A 142 12.87 -9.07 0.42
C PHE A 142 13.06 -7.86 1.34
N ASP A 143 14.07 -7.89 2.21
CA ASP A 143 14.31 -6.79 3.16
C ASP A 143 14.72 -5.50 2.46
N ARG A 144 15.45 -5.62 1.34
CA ARG A 144 15.86 -4.45 0.57
C ARG A 144 14.70 -3.82 -0.21
N PHE A 145 13.78 -4.63 -0.75
CA PHE A 145 12.53 -4.13 -1.31
C PHE A 145 11.63 -3.52 -0.24
N TRP A 146 11.55 -4.14 0.94
CA TRP A 146 10.84 -3.59 2.08
C TRP A 146 11.34 -2.18 2.42
N ALA A 147 12.66 -2.01 2.53
CA ALA A 147 13.28 -0.71 2.74
C ALA A 147 12.99 0.29 1.60
N ALA A 148 13.02 -0.16 0.34
CA ALA A 148 12.72 0.69 -0.82
C ALA A 148 11.26 1.18 -0.80
N LEU A 149 10.30 0.32 -0.47
CA LEU A 149 8.89 0.66 -0.34
C LEU A 149 8.64 1.62 0.84
N ARG A 150 9.33 1.44 1.97
CA ARG A 150 9.32 2.43 3.06
C ARG A 150 9.86 3.79 2.58
N ALA A 151 10.90 3.80 1.75
CA ALA A 151 11.46 5.02 1.20
C ALA A 151 10.55 5.66 0.12
N TYR A 152 9.77 4.89 -0.63
CA TYR A 152 8.79 5.38 -1.60
C TYR A 152 7.66 6.13 -0.89
N ASN A 153 7.00 5.48 0.07
CA ASN A 153 5.87 6.07 0.81
C ASN A 153 6.32 7.17 1.77
N GLY A 154 7.44 6.97 2.46
CA GLY A 154 7.84 7.82 3.58
C GLY A 154 9.07 8.70 3.33
N GLY A 155 9.64 8.68 2.13
CA GLY A 155 10.85 9.43 1.76
C GLY A 155 12.17 8.75 2.13
N LEU A 156 13.10 8.68 1.17
CA LEU A 156 14.44 8.07 1.34
C LEU A 156 15.25 8.69 2.47
N GLY A 157 15.26 10.02 2.60
CA GLY A 157 16.05 10.71 3.61
C GLY A 157 15.64 10.33 5.04
N HIS A 158 14.33 10.14 5.28
CA HIS A 158 13.83 9.67 6.57
C HIS A 158 14.29 8.24 6.86
N TRP A 159 14.14 7.32 5.90
CA TRP A 159 14.60 5.94 6.07
C TRP A 159 16.12 5.87 6.32
N GLN A 160 16.92 6.64 5.58
CA GLN A 160 18.38 6.67 5.74
C GLN A 160 18.82 7.16 7.12
N GLN A 161 18.10 8.12 7.70
CA GLN A 161 18.39 8.64 9.03
C GLN A 161 17.99 7.64 10.11
N GLU A 162 16.82 6.99 10.00
CA GLU A 162 16.42 5.90 10.89
C GLU A 162 17.45 4.76 10.85
N ALA A 163 17.82 4.30 9.66
CA ALA A 163 18.84 3.28 9.47
C ALA A 163 20.22 3.69 10.00
N ALA A 164 20.56 4.98 9.98
CA ALA A 164 21.82 5.49 10.54
C ALA A 164 21.89 5.32 12.07
N THR A 165 20.76 5.40 12.78
CA THR A 165 20.71 5.27 14.25
C THR A 165 21.03 3.87 14.77
N VAL A 166 20.93 2.85 13.90
CA VAL A 166 21.11 1.43 14.25
C VAL A 166 22.28 0.77 13.52
N ARG A 167 23.15 1.58 12.89
CA ARG A 167 24.37 1.05 12.24
C ARG A 167 25.26 0.32 13.26
N PRO A 168 25.92 -0.79 12.87
CA PRO A 168 26.04 -1.30 11.49
C PRO A 168 24.91 -2.25 11.05
N SER A 169 23.86 -2.45 11.84
CA SER A 169 22.79 -3.41 11.53
C SER A 169 22.07 -3.07 10.21
N ILE A 170 21.73 -4.12 9.48
CA ILE A 170 20.88 -4.10 8.27
C ILE A 170 19.64 -4.97 8.43
N GLU A 171 19.41 -5.51 9.63
CA GLU A 171 18.26 -6.34 9.91
C GLU A 171 16.99 -5.49 9.89
N ARG A 172 16.02 -5.92 9.08
CA ARG A 172 14.76 -5.20 8.88
C ARG A 172 14.06 -4.89 10.20
N ALA A 173 13.96 -5.85 11.12
CA ALA A 173 13.29 -5.65 12.41
C ALA A 173 13.95 -4.52 13.23
N ILE A 174 15.28 -4.43 13.21
CA ILE A 174 16.04 -3.39 13.92
C ILE A 174 15.81 -2.02 13.26
N VAL A 175 15.88 -1.94 11.92
CA VAL A 175 15.66 -0.69 11.17
C VAL A 175 14.20 -0.22 11.26
N ASP A 176 13.24 -1.14 11.27
CA ASP A 176 11.81 -0.84 11.45
C ASP A 176 11.52 -0.35 12.87
N GLY A 177 12.17 -0.94 13.88
CA GLY A 177 12.10 -0.47 15.27
C GLY A 177 12.65 0.95 15.48
N ALA A 178 13.55 1.40 14.60
CA ALA A 178 14.06 2.76 14.60
C ALA A 178 13.11 3.79 13.96
N CYS A 179 11.93 3.39 13.47
CA CYS A 179 10.99 4.34 12.89
C CYS A 179 10.64 5.47 13.88
N GLY A 180 10.80 6.71 13.43
CA GLY A 180 10.56 7.89 14.26
C GLY A 180 11.56 8.12 15.39
N SER A 181 12.73 7.48 15.35
CA SER A 181 13.89 7.81 16.20
C SER A 181 14.69 9.01 15.68
N ALA A 182 14.47 9.40 14.41
CA ALA A 182 15.16 10.49 13.73
C ALA A 182 14.17 11.60 13.30
N ARG A 183 14.26 12.12 12.06
CA ARG A 183 13.40 13.23 11.62
C ARG A 183 11.95 12.85 11.32
N ARG A 184 11.65 11.57 11.10
CA ARG A 184 10.25 11.15 10.84
C ARG A 184 9.45 11.35 12.12
N ASN A 185 8.28 11.99 12.03
CA ASN A 185 7.36 12.02 13.16
C ASN A 185 6.77 10.61 13.38
N ARG A 186 6.75 10.14 14.64
CA ARG A 186 6.21 8.82 15.03
C ARG A 186 4.79 8.58 14.54
N VAL A 187 3.97 9.63 14.36
CA VAL A 187 2.61 9.50 13.82
C VAL A 187 2.57 8.85 12.43
N HIS A 188 3.62 9.01 11.62
CA HIS A 188 3.71 8.43 10.28
C HIS A 188 4.28 7.01 10.25
N CYS A 189 4.71 6.47 11.39
CA CYS A 189 5.36 5.15 11.43
C CYS A 189 4.39 4.01 11.11
N ALA A 190 3.16 4.08 11.61
CA ALA A 190 2.17 3.03 11.36
C ALA A 190 1.89 2.88 9.85
N GLU A 191 1.68 4.01 9.15
CA GLU A 191 1.50 4.02 7.70
C GLU A 191 2.76 3.52 6.98
N ASN A 192 3.93 4.06 7.33
CA ASN A 192 5.17 3.75 6.65
C ASN A 192 5.59 2.28 6.77
N LEU A 193 5.41 1.69 7.95
CA LEU A 193 5.70 0.27 8.21
C LEU A 193 4.62 -0.64 7.62
N GLY A 194 3.36 -0.18 7.60
CA GLY A 194 2.24 -0.93 7.00
C GLY A 194 2.29 -1.01 5.48
N TYR A 195 2.91 -0.03 4.82
CA TYR A 195 3.01 0.04 3.36
C TYR A 195 3.69 -1.18 2.71
N PRO A 196 4.94 -1.55 3.05
CA PRO A 196 5.56 -2.77 2.50
C PRO A 196 4.83 -4.05 2.93
N GLN A 197 4.28 -4.09 4.16
CA GLN A 197 3.48 -5.22 4.63
C GLN A 197 2.27 -5.46 3.72
N ARG A 198 1.53 -4.41 3.35
CA ARG A 198 0.36 -4.55 2.46
C ARG A 198 0.78 -4.93 1.04
N ILE A 199 1.85 -4.35 0.51
CA ILE A 199 2.30 -4.65 -0.86
C ILE A 199 2.85 -6.07 -0.97
N ILE A 200 3.87 -6.43 -0.19
CA ILE A 200 4.59 -7.69 -0.38
C ILE A 200 3.82 -8.89 0.17
N ASN A 201 3.18 -8.74 1.34
CA ASN A 201 2.57 -9.88 2.02
C ASN A 201 1.07 -10.05 1.69
N VAL A 202 0.36 -8.98 1.31
CA VAL A 202 -1.09 -9.04 1.06
C VAL A 202 -1.43 -8.96 -0.43
N LEU A 203 -0.83 -8.05 -1.19
CA LEU A 203 -1.22 -7.78 -2.58
C LEU A 203 -0.40 -8.53 -3.61
N GLN A 204 0.93 -8.65 -3.43
CA GLN A 204 1.83 -9.35 -4.35
C GLN A 204 1.35 -10.77 -4.72
N PRO A 205 0.84 -11.60 -3.79
CA PRO A 205 0.41 -12.96 -4.14
C PRO A 205 -0.61 -13.02 -5.27
N ARG A 206 -1.45 -11.99 -5.42
CA ARG A 206 -2.46 -11.89 -6.49
C ARG A 206 -1.83 -11.80 -7.88
N TYR A 207 -0.58 -11.32 -7.96
CA TYR A 207 0.11 -11.01 -9.20
C TYR A 207 1.21 -12.00 -9.56
N PHE A 208 1.35 -13.14 -8.86
CA PHE A 208 2.36 -14.15 -9.21
C PHE A 208 2.21 -14.76 -10.61
N THR A 209 1.01 -14.69 -11.20
CA THR A 209 0.80 -15.08 -12.60
C THR A 209 1.32 -14.05 -13.61
N TRP A 210 1.74 -12.86 -13.17
CA TRP A 210 2.30 -11.80 -14.02
C TRP A 210 3.83 -11.80 -14.02
N GLY A 211 4.44 -12.41 -13.01
CA GLY A 211 5.88 -12.55 -12.87
C GLY A 211 6.25 -12.90 -11.44
N ARG A 212 7.55 -13.06 -11.18
CA ARG A 212 8.02 -13.33 -9.81
C ARG A 212 7.73 -12.14 -8.89
N GLY A 213 7.64 -12.44 -7.60
CA GLY A 213 7.74 -11.43 -6.54
C GLY A 213 8.98 -11.66 -5.69
N VAL A 214 9.02 -11.00 -4.54
CA VAL A 214 10.03 -11.22 -3.50
C VAL A 214 9.42 -12.05 -2.37
N LYS A 215 10.24 -12.92 -1.78
CA LYS A 215 9.83 -13.85 -0.71
C LYS A 215 10.87 -13.82 0.40
N THR A 216 10.43 -14.11 1.62
CA THR A 216 11.28 -14.31 2.80
C THR A 216 12.12 -15.57 2.69
#